data_AF-A0A7W0TSD8-F1
#
_entry.id   AF-A0A7W0TSD8-F1
#
_cell.length_a   1.000
_cell.length_b   1.000
_cell.length_c   1.000
_cell.angle_alpha   90.00
_cell.angle_beta   90.00
_cell.angle_gamma   90.00
#
_symmetry.space_group_name_H-M   'P 1'
#
loop_
_entity.id
_entity.type
_entity.pdbx_description
1 polymer ?
#
loop_
_entity_poly.entity_id
_entity_poly.type
_entity_poly.pdbx_seq_one_letter_code
_entity_poly.pdbx_strand_id
1 'polypeptide(L)'
;MPRDLLLTSPALGGADVLALQTKLEALGYAPGPLDGIYGVATESAVRAFQRDHDLQIDGIVGPRTRAALRALRKPSRRRANQRSPSDVGLQALDEALRHVGTRERPRGSNRTMFGRWFGIDGVPWCNIFMSYCFAVGARYVLCAGFKGAGVYRNGCTYVPTTEAWLRATGMWTGRTTPLAGDLAIFDWNGGVPDHIGIVASDLEDGRFETIEGNTAPGRDSNGGQVLRRLRYLSQVAGFGRVVR
;
A
#
# COMPACT_ATOMS: atom_id res chain seq x y z
N MET A 1 16.13 15.31 -20.87
CA MET A 1 16.45 15.04 -19.44
C MET A 1 16.00 16.25 -18.62
N PRO A 2 15.31 16.08 -17.48
CA PRO A 2 14.96 17.22 -16.62
C PRO A 2 16.23 17.88 -16.06
N ARG A 3 16.27 19.21 -16.08
CA ARG A 3 17.39 20.00 -15.53
C ARG A 3 17.41 19.96 -14.00
N ASP A 4 18.59 20.10 -13.41
CA ASP A 4 18.75 20.25 -11.97
C ASP A 4 18.24 21.62 -11.52
N LEU A 5 17.53 21.64 -10.39
CA LEU A 5 17.00 22.86 -9.80
C LEU A 5 17.83 23.18 -8.55
N LEU A 6 18.34 24.40 -8.50
CA LEU A 6 19.23 24.90 -7.47
C LEU A 6 19.15 26.42 -7.44
N LEU A 7 19.61 27.02 -6.34
CA LEU A 7 19.70 28.47 -6.22
C LEU A 7 20.79 28.99 -7.17
N THR A 8 20.44 29.95 -8.03
CA THR A 8 21.34 30.58 -9.01
C THR A 8 21.16 32.10 -9.01
N SER A 9 22.06 32.82 -9.68
CA SER A 9 21.91 34.26 -9.96
C SER A 9 22.00 34.50 -11.48
N PRO A 10 20.92 34.93 -12.16
CA PRO A 10 19.57 35.12 -11.61
C PRO A 10 18.93 33.79 -11.16
N ALA A 11 17.92 33.88 -10.29
CA ALA A 11 17.21 32.70 -9.79
C ALA A 11 16.55 31.91 -10.93
N LEU A 12 16.57 30.58 -10.83
CA LEU A 12 15.86 29.74 -11.79
C LEU A 12 14.36 29.96 -11.68
N GLY A 13 13.73 30.27 -12.82
CA GLY A 13 12.29 30.36 -12.95
C GLY A 13 11.73 29.22 -13.82
N GLY A 14 10.48 28.82 -13.57
CA GLY A 14 9.74 27.95 -14.48
C GLY A 14 8.65 27.10 -13.84
N ALA A 15 7.87 26.44 -14.69
CA ALA A 15 6.80 25.52 -14.27
C ALA A 15 7.35 24.31 -13.47
N ASP A 16 8.60 23.91 -13.72
CA ASP A 16 9.30 22.86 -12.99
C ASP A 16 9.63 23.27 -11.55
N VAL A 17 10.01 24.53 -11.34
CA VAL A 17 10.20 25.12 -10.02
C VAL A 17 8.87 25.26 -9.29
N LEU A 18 7.82 25.70 -9.98
CA LEU A 18 6.48 25.79 -9.38
C LEU A 18 5.96 24.41 -8.94
N ALA A 19 6.19 23.38 -9.76
CA ALA A 19 5.85 22.01 -9.43
C ALA A 19 6.63 21.50 -8.20
N LEU A 20 7.92 21.84 -8.09
CA LEU A 20 8.73 21.55 -6.92
C LEU A 20 8.19 22.25 -5.67
N GLN A 21 7.94 23.56 -5.71
CA GLN A 21 7.42 24.32 -4.58
C GLN A 21 6.07 23.75 -4.12
N THR A 22 5.15 23.50 -5.07
CA THR A 22 3.85 22.88 -4.77
C THR A 22 4.01 21.52 -4.10
N LYS A 23 5.01 20.73 -4.52
CA LYS A 23 5.29 19.41 -3.95
C LYS A 23 5.88 19.51 -2.54
N LEU A 24 6.84 20.39 -2.33
CA LEU A 24 7.46 20.62 -1.02
C LEU A 24 6.43 21.13 0.00
N GLU A 25 5.58 22.09 -0.38
CA GLU A 25 4.48 22.56 0.45
C GLU A 25 3.51 21.42 0.80
N ALA A 26 3.16 20.59 -0.19
CA ALA A 26 2.28 19.45 0.05
C ALA A 26 2.88 18.35 0.95
N LEU A 27 4.21 18.32 1.09
CA LEU A 27 4.94 17.43 1.99
C LEU A 27 5.20 18.06 3.37
N GLY A 28 4.74 19.30 3.60
CA GLY A 28 4.85 20.00 4.89
C GLY A 28 6.09 20.89 5.03
N TYR A 29 6.87 21.08 3.97
CA TYR A 29 8.00 22.02 3.97
C TYR A 29 7.52 23.42 3.56
N ALA A 30 8.28 24.46 3.91
CA ALA A 30 7.93 25.84 3.61
C ALA A 30 8.84 26.41 2.50
N PRO A 31 8.54 26.20 1.20
CA PRO A 31 9.37 26.68 0.10
C PRO A 31 9.23 28.19 -0.17
N GLY A 32 8.40 28.89 0.59
CA GLY A 32 8.02 30.28 0.31
C GLY A 32 6.88 30.38 -0.71
N PRO A 33 6.76 31.51 -1.43
CA PRO A 33 5.72 31.70 -2.43
C PRO A 33 5.77 30.63 -3.53
N LEU A 34 4.60 30.17 -3.99
CA LEU A 34 4.46 29.29 -5.14
C LEU A 34 4.49 30.11 -6.45
N ASP A 35 5.58 30.83 -6.65
CA ASP A 35 5.78 31.78 -7.75
C ASP A 35 6.57 31.19 -8.94
N GLY A 36 7.06 29.96 -8.80
CA GLY A 36 7.91 29.31 -9.79
C GLY A 36 9.34 29.84 -9.80
N ILE A 37 9.81 30.47 -8.72
CA ILE A 37 11.17 31.01 -8.59
C ILE A 37 11.96 30.25 -7.51
N TYR A 38 13.14 29.74 -7.88
CA TYR A 38 13.98 28.97 -6.97
C TYR A 38 14.81 29.93 -6.12
N GLY A 39 14.18 30.52 -5.10
CA GLY A 39 14.80 31.41 -4.13
C GLY A 39 15.37 30.69 -2.90
N VAL A 40 15.89 31.48 -1.96
CA VAL A 40 16.51 31.01 -0.71
C VAL A 40 15.54 30.18 0.15
N ALA A 41 14.24 30.53 0.13
CA ALA A 41 13.21 29.76 0.83
C ALA A 41 13.01 28.37 0.20
N THR A 42 12.95 28.29 -1.14
CA THR A 42 12.86 27.03 -1.88
C THR A 42 14.07 26.15 -1.60
N GLU A 43 15.28 26.71 -1.64
CA GLU A 43 16.52 25.99 -1.33
C GLU A 43 16.50 25.44 0.11
N SER A 44 16.08 26.25 1.09
CA SER A 44 15.98 25.86 2.49
C SER A 44 15.00 24.70 2.69
N ALA A 45 13.85 24.71 2.00
CA ALA A 45 12.89 23.63 2.00
C ALA A 45 13.44 22.34 1.36
N VAL A 46 14.21 22.46 0.27
CA VAL A 46 14.90 21.30 -0.34
C VAL A 46 15.93 20.71 0.61
N ARG A 47 16.72 21.52 1.30
CA ARG A 47 17.70 21.04 2.29
C ARG A 47 17.02 20.34 3.48
N ALA A 48 15.89 20.88 3.96
CA ALA A 48 15.10 20.22 4.99
C ALA A 48 14.59 18.85 4.52
N PHE A 49 14.02 18.80 3.32
CA PHE A 49 13.59 17.56 2.68
C PHE A 49 14.74 16.54 2.54
N GLN A 50 15.90 16.98 2.07
CA GLN A 50 17.07 16.11 1.93
C GLN A 50 17.52 15.54 3.27
N ARG A 51 17.49 16.35 4.34
CA ARG A 51 17.83 15.91 5.71
C ARG A 51 16.87 14.82 6.19
N ASP A 52 15.57 15.03 6.03
CA ASP A 52 14.54 14.13 6.56
C ASP A 52 14.44 12.79 5.81
N HIS A 53 15.08 12.69 4.65
CA HIS A 53 15.07 11.52 3.77
C HIS A 53 16.46 10.94 3.50
N ASP A 54 17.44 11.22 4.38
CA ASP A 54 18.80 10.67 4.32
C ASP A 54 19.48 10.87 2.95
N LEU A 55 19.27 12.05 2.35
CA LEU A 55 19.91 12.47 1.10
C LEU A 55 21.08 13.41 1.37
N GLN A 56 21.91 13.63 0.35
CA GLN A 56 22.91 14.69 0.39
C GLN A 56 22.23 16.05 0.55
N ILE A 57 22.58 16.79 1.61
CA ILE A 57 21.96 18.07 1.99
C ILE A 57 22.66 19.22 1.27
N ASP A 58 22.54 19.25 -0.05
CA ASP A 58 23.22 20.24 -0.91
C ASP A 58 22.28 21.33 -1.45
N GLY A 59 20.97 21.22 -1.23
CA GLY A 59 19.97 22.15 -1.75
C GLY A 59 19.72 22.00 -3.26
N ILE A 60 20.18 20.90 -3.87
CA ILE A 60 20.09 20.63 -5.30
C ILE A 60 19.04 19.53 -5.55
N VAL A 61 18.08 19.82 -6.42
CA VAL A 61 17.08 18.86 -6.89
C VAL A 61 17.64 18.08 -8.08
N GLY A 62 18.65 17.26 -7.80
CA GLY A 62 19.26 16.32 -8.75
C GLY A 62 18.47 15.00 -8.89
N PRO A 63 18.99 14.00 -9.63
CA PRO A 63 18.26 12.76 -9.91
C PRO A 63 17.77 12.01 -8.66
N ARG A 64 18.58 11.96 -7.59
CA ARG A 64 18.23 11.29 -6.33
C ARG A 64 17.14 12.03 -5.56
N THR A 65 17.28 13.35 -5.39
CA THR A 65 16.26 14.21 -4.76
C THR A 65 14.94 14.14 -5.52
N ARG A 66 14.97 14.18 -6.86
CA ARG A 66 13.77 14.00 -7.70
C ARG A 66 13.13 12.63 -7.53
N ALA A 67 13.92 11.56 -7.43
CA ALA A 67 13.38 10.22 -7.21
C ALA A 67 12.69 10.11 -5.84
N ALA A 68 13.28 10.67 -4.79
CA ALA A 68 12.69 10.70 -3.45
C ALA A 68 11.39 11.53 -3.41
N LEU A 69 11.39 12.73 -4.02
CA LEU A 69 10.18 13.57 -4.13
C LEU A 69 9.05 12.86 -4.88
N ARG A 70 9.37 12.07 -5.92
CA ARG A 70 8.37 11.27 -6.64
C ARG A 70 7.84 10.10 -5.79
N ALA A 71 8.72 9.42 -5.05
CA ALA A 71 8.34 8.31 -4.18
C ALA A 71 7.38 8.72 -3.04
N LEU A 72 7.46 9.97 -2.60
CA LEU A 72 6.60 10.50 -1.53
C LEU A 72 5.36 11.14 -2.13
N ARG A 73 4.26 10.38 -2.23
CA ARG A 73 2.97 10.91 -2.71
C ARG A 73 2.18 11.59 -1.57
N LYS A 74 1.39 12.61 -1.95
CA LYS A 74 0.50 13.38 -1.05
C LYS A 74 -0.29 12.42 -0.15
N PRO A 75 -0.31 12.60 1.19
CA PRO A 75 -1.52 12.30 1.92
C PRO A 75 -2.59 13.22 1.30
N SER A 76 -3.62 12.65 0.69
CA SER A 76 -4.74 13.47 0.25
C SER A 76 -5.20 14.33 1.43
N ARG A 77 -5.41 15.63 1.21
CA ARG A 77 -5.76 16.66 2.21
C ARG A 77 -7.03 16.37 3.04
N ARG A 78 -7.66 15.20 2.87
CA ARG A 78 -8.72 14.67 3.75
C ARG A 78 -8.23 13.77 4.89
N ARG A 79 -6.93 13.42 5.00
CA ARG A 79 -6.45 12.42 5.96
C ARG A 79 -5.73 12.93 7.22
N ALA A 80 -5.37 14.22 7.31
CA ALA A 80 -4.71 14.72 8.52
C ALA A 80 -5.64 14.86 9.74
N ASN A 81 -6.96 14.85 9.55
CA ASN A 81 -7.94 14.95 10.64
C ASN A 81 -8.84 13.72 10.82
N GLN A 82 -8.53 12.58 10.17
CA GLN A 82 -9.32 11.34 10.27
C GLN A 82 -8.44 10.07 10.25
N ARG A 83 -7.42 9.96 11.13
CA ARG A 83 -7.10 8.61 11.63
C ARG A 83 -8.06 8.31 12.77
N SER A 84 -9.32 8.11 12.42
CA SER A 84 -10.30 7.64 13.39
C SER A 84 -9.94 6.20 13.79
N PRO A 85 -10.22 5.79 15.03
CA PRO A 85 -10.19 4.39 15.46
C PRO A 85 -11.08 3.42 14.63
N SER A 86 -11.72 3.89 13.56
CA SER A 86 -12.66 3.17 12.69
C SER A 86 -12.12 2.82 11.30
N ASP A 87 -10.89 3.19 10.91
CA ASP A 87 -10.32 2.76 9.62
C ASP A 87 -9.80 1.31 9.70
N VAL A 88 -10.70 0.37 9.43
CA VAL A 88 -10.48 -1.09 9.55
C VAL A 88 -9.35 -1.56 8.62
N GLY A 89 -9.33 -1.08 7.37
CA GLY A 89 -8.34 -1.48 6.38
C GLY A 89 -6.93 -1.05 6.77
N LEU A 90 -6.75 0.18 7.25
CA LEU A 90 -5.43 0.65 7.70
C LEU A 90 -4.92 -0.11 8.94
N GLN A 91 -5.80 -0.43 9.87
CA GLN A 91 -5.44 -1.23 11.05
C GLN A 91 -4.99 -2.66 10.65
N ALA A 92 -5.67 -3.27 9.69
CA ALA A 92 -5.26 -4.56 9.14
C ALA A 92 -3.93 -4.47 8.38
N LEU A 93 -3.69 -3.37 7.66
CA LEU A 93 -2.41 -3.14 6.98
C LEU A 93 -1.25 -2.99 7.95
N ASP A 94 -1.44 -2.24 9.04
CA ASP A 94 -0.43 -2.08 10.10
C ASP A 94 -0.07 -3.43 10.74
N GLU A 95 -1.04 -4.32 10.92
CA GLU A 95 -0.77 -5.69 11.39
C GLU A 95 -0.03 -6.50 10.31
N ALA A 96 -0.47 -6.45 9.05
CA ALA A 96 0.19 -7.18 7.96
C ALA A 96 1.67 -6.81 7.82
N LEU A 97 2.01 -5.52 7.96
CA LEU A 97 3.37 -5.01 7.87
C LEU A 97 4.32 -5.61 8.92
N ARG A 98 3.83 -5.93 10.13
CA ARG A 98 4.63 -6.56 11.19
C ARG A 98 5.10 -7.96 10.84
N HIS A 99 4.41 -8.61 9.90
CA HIS A 99 4.67 -9.99 9.52
C HIS A 99 5.53 -10.14 8.27
N VAL A 100 5.91 -9.04 7.60
CA VAL A 100 6.81 -9.09 6.44
C VAL A 100 8.11 -9.84 6.78
N GLY A 101 8.44 -10.85 5.98
CA GLY A 101 9.59 -11.74 6.21
C GLY A 101 9.24 -13.05 6.93
N THR A 102 8.02 -13.18 7.45
CA THR A 102 7.51 -14.45 8.02
C THR A 102 7.47 -15.53 6.95
N ARG A 103 7.81 -16.76 7.34
CA ARG A 103 7.84 -17.94 6.45
C ARG A 103 7.09 -19.10 7.07
N GLU A 104 6.48 -19.92 6.21
CA GLU A 104 6.00 -21.24 6.58
C GLU A 104 7.14 -22.15 7.05
N ARG A 105 6.82 -23.09 7.93
CA ARG A 105 7.78 -24.05 8.49
C ARG A 105 7.14 -25.42 8.70
N PRO A 106 7.66 -26.50 8.07
CA PRO A 106 8.79 -26.55 7.13
C PRO A 106 8.54 -25.82 5.81
N ARG A 107 9.59 -25.57 5.01
CA ARG A 107 9.44 -24.98 3.66
C ARG A 107 8.58 -25.88 2.77
N GLY A 108 7.66 -25.31 2.03
CA GLY A 108 6.69 -26.00 1.17
C GLY A 108 5.48 -26.58 1.91
N SER A 109 5.41 -26.45 3.24
CA SER A 109 4.41 -27.16 4.04
C SER A 109 3.08 -26.43 4.19
N ASN A 110 3.01 -25.13 3.87
CA ASN A 110 1.87 -24.27 4.22
C ASN A 110 1.54 -24.21 5.73
N ARG A 111 2.45 -24.64 6.61
CA ARG A 111 2.27 -24.56 8.06
C ARG A 111 2.79 -23.24 8.60
N THR A 112 1.92 -22.46 9.25
CA THR A 112 2.21 -21.10 9.71
C THR A 112 1.60 -20.80 11.07
N MET A 113 2.04 -19.72 11.72
CA MET A 113 1.35 -19.23 12.92
C MET A 113 -0.08 -18.77 12.62
N PHE A 114 -0.35 -18.29 11.40
CA PHE A 114 -1.67 -17.83 10.98
C PHE A 114 -2.63 -19.01 10.81
N GLY A 115 -2.18 -20.09 10.18
CA GLY A 115 -2.96 -21.32 10.06
C GLY A 115 -3.30 -21.94 11.43
N ARG A 116 -2.31 -22.00 12.33
CA ARG A 116 -2.54 -22.44 13.72
C ARG A 116 -3.52 -21.55 14.49
N TRP A 117 -3.39 -20.23 14.36
CA TRP A 117 -4.32 -19.28 14.97
C TRP A 117 -5.75 -19.43 14.41
N PHE A 118 -5.86 -19.65 13.10
CA PHE A 118 -7.15 -19.83 12.44
C PHE A 118 -7.82 -21.17 12.83
N GLY A 119 -7.02 -22.18 13.15
CA GLY A 119 -7.46 -23.56 13.38
C GLY A 119 -7.42 -24.44 12.12
N ILE A 120 -6.86 -23.94 11.02
CA ILE A 120 -6.68 -24.64 9.75
C ILE A 120 -5.26 -24.35 9.28
N ASP A 121 -4.36 -25.35 9.41
CA ASP A 121 -2.93 -25.21 9.11
C ASP A 121 -2.50 -26.20 8.01
N GLY A 122 -1.44 -25.88 7.27
CA GLY A 122 -0.93 -26.74 6.19
C GLY A 122 -1.67 -26.61 4.86
N VAL A 123 -2.47 -25.56 4.68
CA VAL A 123 -3.20 -25.23 3.43
C VAL A 123 -2.77 -23.85 2.91
N PRO A 124 -2.96 -23.54 1.61
CA PRO A 124 -2.70 -22.20 1.10
C PRO A 124 -3.34 -21.12 1.98
N TRP A 125 -2.55 -20.14 2.40
CA TRP A 125 -2.88 -19.32 3.57
C TRP A 125 -2.93 -17.82 3.31
N CYS A 126 -2.98 -17.37 2.04
CA CYS A 126 -3.10 -15.95 1.70
C CYS A 126 -4.35 -15.31 2.34
N ASN A 127 -5.51 -15.94 2.21
CA ASN A 127 -6.75 -15.42 2.78
C ASN A 127 -6.87 -15.67 4.30
N ILE A 128 -6.25 -16.75 4.81
CA ILE A 128 -6.09 -16.97 6.25
C ILE A 128 -5.27 -15.83 6.87
N PHE A 129 -4.19 -15.42 6.22
CA PHE A 129 -3.38 -14.29 6.65
C PHE A 129 -4.15 -12.97 6.62
N MET A 130 -4.97 -12.73 5.58
CA MET A 130 -5.88 -11.57 5.58
C MET A 130 -6.88 -11.62 6.73
N SER A 131 -7.53 -12.76 6.97
CA SER A 131 -8.43 -12.94 8.11
C SER A 131 -7.73 -12.68 9.44
N TYR A 132 -6.50 -13.15 9.61
CA TYR A 132 -5.67 -12.86 10.78
C TYR A 132 -5.43 -11.35 10.94
N CYS A 133 -4.98 -10.66 9.89
CA CYS A 133 -4.65 -9.24 9.95
C CYS A 133 -5.87 -8.39 10.32
N PHE A 134 -7.04 -8.69 9.75
CA PHE A 134 -8.28 -7.99 10.09
C PHE A 134 -8.77 -8.31 11.51
N ALA A 135 -8.71 -9.58 11.93
CA ALA A 135 -9.18 -9.97 13.26
C ALA A 135 -8.28 -9.44 14.39
N VAL A 136 -6.96 -9.53 14.22
CA VAL A 136 -5.97 -9.14 15.24
C VAL A 136 -5.70 -7.64 15.19
N GLY A 137 -5.44 -7.09 14.00
CA GLY A 137 -5.09 -5.69 13.82
C GLY A 137 -6.29 -4.75 13.96
N ALA A 138 -7.43 -5.11 13.38
CA ALA A 138 -8.60 -4.23 13.26
C ALA A 138 -9.80 -4.64 14.12
N ARG A 139 -9.69 -5.77 14.84
CA ARG A 139 -10.80 -6.39 15.60
C ARG A 139 -12.05 -6.60 14.73
N TYR A 140 -11.84 -6.99 13.47
CA TYR A 140 -12.87 -7.17 12.47
C TYR A 140 -12.80 -8.58 11.87
N VAL A 141 -13.92 -9.31 11.89
CA VAL A 141 -13.98 -10.67 11.35
C VAL A 141 -14.48 -10.60 9.91
N LEU A 142 -13.60 -10.89 8.94
CA LEU A 142 -13.98 -10.96 7.53
C LEU A 142 -15.06 -12.02 7.32
N CYS A 143 -15.99 -11.77 6.39
CA CYS A 143 -17.06 -12.71 6.05
C CYS A 143 -18.00 -13.09 7.22
N ALA A 144 -18.02 -12.33 8.32
CA ALA A 144 -18.91 -12.62 9.46
C ALA A 144 -20.39 -12.64 9.03
N GLY A 145 -21.10 -13.73 9.38
CA GLY A 145 -22.51 -13.93 9.01
C GLY A 145 -22.76 -14.26 7.53
N PHE A 146 -21.71 -14.32 6.71
CA PHE A 146 -21.84 -14.66 5.28
C PHE A 146 -21.91 -16.18 5.08
N LYS A 147 -22.79 -16.63 4.17
CA LYS A 147 -22.89 -18.05 3.81
C LYS A 147 -22.03 -18.29 2.55
N GLY A 148 -20.93 -19.01 2.70
CA GLY A 148 -20.02 -19.33 1.60
C GLY A 148 -19.01 -20.42 1.96
N ALA A 149 -18.31 -20.94 0.97
CA ALA A 149 -17.26 -21.93 1.17
C ALA A 149 -16.10 -21.35 1.99
N GLY A 150 -15.59 -22.09 2.96
CA GLY A 150 -14.45 -21.65 3.77
C GLY A 150 -14.74 -20.45 4.68
N VAL A 151 -16.00 -20.18 5.04
CA VAL A 151 -16.35 -19.23 6.12
C VAL A 151 -16.32 -19.95 7.47
N TYR A 152 -15.65 -19.35 8.44
CA TYR A 152 -15.47 -19.86 9.79
C TYR A 152 -15.65 -18.73 10.82
N ARG A 153 -15.61 -19.09 12.11
CA ARG A 153 -15.71 -18.14 13.21
C ARG A 153 -14.66 -17.03 13.17
N ASN A 154 -13.44 -17.34 12.73
CA ASN A 154 -12.29 -16.42 12.74
C ASN A 154 -12.06 -15.69 11.41
N GLY A 155 -12.95 -15.86 10.43
CA GLY A 155 -12.84 -15.23 9.13
C GLY A 155 -13.17 -16.19 7.99
N CYS A 156 -12.54 -15.98 6.83
CA CYS A 156 -12.71 -16.82 5.66
C CYS A 156 -11.35 -17.25 5.06
N THR A 157 -11.31 -18.46 4.51
CA THR A 157 -10.08 -19.06 3.96
C THR A 157 -10.02 -19.06 2.44
N TYR A 158 -11.14 -18.76 1.78
CA TYR A 158 -11.30 -18.89 0.33
C TYR A 158 -11.49 -17.54 -0.36
N VAL A 159 -10.60 -17.18 -1.29
CA VAL A 159 -10.56 -15.86 -1.95
C VAL A 159 -11.87 -15.52 -2.68
N PRO A 160 -12.48 -16.42 -3.47
CA PRO A 160 -13.77 -16.14 -4.12
C PRO A 160 -14.91 -15.87 -3.13
N THR A 161 -14.86 -16.48 -1.94
CA THR A 161 -15.84 -16.17 -0.89
C THR A 161 -15.64 -14.78 -0.30
N THR A 162 -14.39 -14.34 -0.12
CA THR A 162 -14.09 -12.95 0.29
C THR A 162 -14.56 -11.95 -0.77
N GLU A 163 -14.31 -12.23 -2.06
CA GLU A 163 -14.82 -11.37 -3.14
C GLU A 163 -16.35 -11.31 -3.16
N ALA A 164 -17.03 -12.47 -3.10
CA ALA A 164 -18.49 -12.54 -3.09
C ALA A 164 -19.08 -11.79 -1.89
N TRP A 165 -18.46 -11.91 -0.71
CA TRP A 165 -18.84 -11.17 0.48
C TRP A 165 -18.66 -9.66 0.31
N LEU A 166 -17.52 -9.20 -0.22
CA LEU A 166 -17.28 -7.78 -0.50
C LEU A 166 -18.33 -7.21 -1.45
N ARG A 167 -18.70 -7.96 -2.49
CA ARG A 167 -19.75 -7.55 -3.44
C ARG A 167 -21.12 -7.49 -2.78
N ALA A 168 -21.50 -8.52 -2.03
CA ALA A 168 -22.80 -8.61 -1.37
C ALA A 168 -23.01 -7.53 -0.29
N THR A 169 -21.92 -7.04 0.30
CA THR A 169 -21.95 -6.01 1.35
C THR A 169 -21.71 -4.59 0.83
N GLY A 170 -21.58 -4.40 -0.48
CA GLY A 170 -21.31 -3.09 -1.09
C GLY A 170 -19.89 -2.56 -0.82
N MET A 171 -19.00 -3.39 -0.30
CA MET A 171 -17.59 -3.05 -0.02
C MET A 171 -16.68 -3.27 -1.24
N TRP A 172 -17.19 -3.85 -2.32
CA TRP A 172 -16.46 -4.01 -3.58
C TRP A 172 -16.32 -2.69 -4.32
N THR A 173 -15.09 -2.29 -4.65
CA THR A 173 -14.78 -1.04 -5.36
C THR A 173 -14.34 -1.25 -6.80
N GLY A 174 -14.26 -2.51 -7.27
CA GLY A 174 -13.82 -2.85 -8.63
C GLY A 174 -12.36 -2.53 -8.89
N ARG A 175 -11.95 -2.51 -10.17
CA ARG A 175 -10.59 -2.17 -10.62
C ARG A 175 -10.41 -0.64 -10.70
N THR A 176 -10.57 0.03 -9.56
CA THR A 176 -10.38 1.48 -9.40
C THR A 176 -9.00 1.80 -8.83
N THR A 177 -8.70 3.08 -8.62
CA THR A 177 -7.48 3.49 -7.90
C THR A 177 -7.50 2.91 -6.49
N PRO A 178 -6.52 2.06 -6.12
CA PRO A 178 -6.50 1.42 -4.82
C PRO A 178 -6.10 2.41 -3.73
N LEU A 179 -6.65 2.23 -2.53
CA LEU A 179 -6.22 2.94 -1.32
C LEU A 179 -5.49 1.99 -0.39
N ALA A 180 -4.53 2.52 0.37
CA ALA A 180 -3.90 1.76 1.45
C ALA A 180 -4.97 1.21 2.41
N GLY A 181 -4.89 -0.08 2.70
CA GLY A 181 -5.87 -0.83 3.49
C GLY A 181 -6.95 -1.55 2.68
N ASP A 182 -7.08 -1.28 1.37
CA ASP A 182 -7.99 -2.05 0.51
C ASP A 182 -7.46 -3.49 0.34
N LEU A 183 -8.36 -4.47 0.30
CA LEU A 183 -8.05 -5.83 -0.13
C LEU A 183 -7.91 -5.85 -1.65
N ALA A 184 -6.80 -6.37 -2.17
CA ALA A 184 -6.57 -6.63 -3.58
C ALA A 184 -6.90 -8.09 -3.88
N ILE A 185 -7.89 -8.33 -4.75
CA ILE A 185 -8.28 -9.66 -5.20
C ILE A 185 -7.61 -9.92 -6.55
N PHE A 186 -6.71 -10.91 -6.60
CA PHE A 186 -5.94 -11.24 -7.79
C PHE A 186 -6.58 -12.36 -8.60
N ASP A 187 -6.48 -12.20 -9.90
CA ASP A 187 -6.84 -13.19 -10.90
C ASP A 187 -5.81 -13.12 -12.02
N TRP A 188 -4.86 -14.05 -12.00
CA TRP A 188 -3.72 -14.00 -12.91
C TRP A 188 -4.05 -14.43 -14.33
N ASN A 189 -5.09 -15.26 -14.50
CA ASN A 189 -5.39 -15.95 -15.76
C ASN A 189 -6.80 -15.62 -16.31
N GLY A 190 -7.55 -14.69 -15.69
CA GLY A 190 -8.89 -14.31 -16.15
C GLY A 190 -9.99 -15.31 -15.76
N GLY A 191 -9.77 -16.07 -14.68
CA GLY A 191 -10.65 -17.14 -14.20
C GLY A 191 -11.19 -16.89 -12.80
N VAL A 192 -11.09 -17.89 -11.93
CA VAL A 192 -11.49 -17.76 -10.52
C VAL A 192 -10.35 -17.09 -9.75
N PRO A 193 -10.61 -16.01 -8.99
CA PRO A 193 -9.58 -15.38 -8.18
C PRO A 193 -8.95 -16.34 -7.19
N ASP A 194 -7.62 -16.41 -7.18
CA ASP A 194 -6.86 -17.43 -6.47
C ASP A 194 -5.87 -16.84 -5.44
N HIS A 195 -5.72 -15.52 -5.39
CA HIS A 195 -4.83 -14.86 -4.43
C HIS A 195 -5.39 -13.53 -3.93
N ILE A 196 -4.92 -13.12 -2.74
CA ILE A 196 -5.36 -11.90 -2.07
C ILE A 196 -4.20 -11.26 -1.31
N GLY A 197 -4.18 -9.93 -1.30
CA GLY A 197 -3.29 -9.13 -0.47
C GLY A 197 -3.98 -7.88 0.06
N ILE A 198 -3.28 -7.10 0.87
CA ILE A 198 -3.73 -5.78 1.32
C ILE A 198 -2.86 -4.69 0.71
N VAL A 199 -3.46 -3.65 0.16
CA VAL A 199 -2.76 -2.54 -0.48
C VAL A 199 -1.98 -1.75 0.57
N ALA A 200 -0.69 -1.57 0.34
CA ALA A 200 0.17 -0.72 1.14
C ALA A 200 0.23 0.71 0.57
N SER A 201 0.29 0.86 -0.75
CA SER A 201 0.32 2.16 -1.41
C SER A 201 -0.02 2.06 -2.90
N ASP A 202 -0.70 3.07 -3.43
CA ASP A 202 -0.79 3.30 -4.89
C ASP A 202 0.50 3.97 -5.38
N LEU A 203 1.07 3.47 -6.47
CA LEU A 203 2.31 3.98 -7.08
C LEU A 203 2.08 4.72 -8.41
N GLU A 204 0.81 4.99 -8.76
CA GLU A 204 0.40 5.58 -10.05
C GLU A 204 0.65 4.65 -11.24
N ASP A 205 0.13 5.06 -12.40
CA ASP A 205 0.31 4.38 -13.68
C ASP A 205 -0.09 2.90 -13.64
N GLY A 206 -1.13 2.61 -12.85
CA GLY A 206 -1.64 1.27 -12.64
C GLY A 206 -0.73 0.35 -11.83
N ARG A 207 0.29 0.87 -11.14
CA ARG A 207 1.15 0.13 -10.22
C ARG A 207 0.77 0.40 -8.79
N PHE A 208 0.91 -0.61 -7.93
CA PHE A 208 0.67 -0.47 -6.50
C PHE A 208 1.51 -1.47 -5.71
N GLU A 209 1.70 -1.21 -4.42
CA GLU A 209 2.31 -2.16 -3.49
C GLU A 209 1.25 -2.84 -2.64
N THR A 210 1.49 -4.11 -2.32
CA THR A 210 0.70 -4.91 -1.39
C THR A 210 1.56 -5.58 -0.35
N ILE A 211 0.96 -5.94 0.78
CA ILE A 211 1.46 -6.96 1.69
C ILE A 211 0.64 -8.22 1.48
N GLU A 212 1.33 -9.31 1.15
CA GLU A 212 0.71 -10.58 0.76
C GLU A 212 1.29 -11.71 1.59
N GLY A 213 0.40 -12.57 2.08
CA GLY A 213 0.77 -13.85 2.70
C GLY A 213 0.76 -14.95 1.65
N ASN A 214 1.51 -16.02 1.91
CA ASN A 214 1.67 -17.14 1.00
C ASN A 214 2.15 -16.75 -0.40
N THR A 215 3.15 -15.87 -0.49
CA THR A 215 3.76 -15.41 -1.75
C THR A 215 5.30 -15.55 -1.71
N ALA A 216 5.98 -15.45 -2.86
CA ALA A 216 7.45 -15.50 -2.96
C ALA A 216 7.95 -14.76 -4.20
N PRO A 217 9.27 -14.43 -4.27
CA PRO A 217 9.87 -14.01 -5.52
C PRO A 217 9.62 -15.07 -6.60
N GLY A 218 9.02 -14.67 -7.72
CA GLY A 218 8.67 -15.57 -8.82
C GLY A 218 7.51 -16.54 -8.58
N ARG A 219 6.80 -16.48 -7.43
CA ARG A 219 5.62 -17.32 -7.18
C ARG A 219 4.49 -16.52 -6.53
N ASP A 220 3.44 -16.29 -7.30
CA ASP A 220 2.39 -15.35 -6.91
C ASP A 220 1.32 -15.94 -6.00
N SER A 221 0.85 -17.17 -6.23
CA SER A 221 -0.30 -17.71 -5.47
C SER A 221 0.04 -18.58 -4.26
N ASN A 222 1.30 -18.99 -4.07
CA ASN A 222 1.64 -19.99 -3.03
C ASN A 222 3.13 -20.00 -2.59
N GLY A 223 3.77 -18.85 -2.40
CA GLY A 223 5.21 -18.79 -2.16
C GLY A 223 5.70 -19.01 -0.72
N GLY A 224 4.81 -19.32 0.22
CA GLY A 224 5.20 -19.72 1.58
C GLY A 224 5.79 -18.61 2.45
N GLN A 225 5.69 -17.34 2.05
CA GLN A 225 6.21 -16.20 2.81
C GLN A 225 5.21 -15.05 2.86
N VAL A 226 5.37 -14.15 3.84
CA VAL A 226 4.76 -12.82 3.83
C VAL A 226 5.74 -11.84 3.21
N LEU A 227 5.35 -11.14 2.14
CA LEU A 227 6.22 -10.19 1.45
C LEU A 227 5.48 -8.91 1.06
N ARG A 228 6.26 -7.84 0.92
CA ARG A 228 5.86 -6.68 0.12
C ARG A 228 5.98 -7.03 -1.36
N ARG A 229 4.95 -6.72 -2.15
CA ARG A 229 4.89 -7.05 -3.58
C ARG A 229 4.55 -5.82 -4.40
N LEU A 230 5.25 -5.62 -5.51
CA LEU A 230 4.86 -4.70 -6.56
C LEU A 230 3.87 -5.40 -7.49
N ARG A 231 2.72 -4.76 -7.74
CA ARG A 231 1.59 -5.30 -8.49
C ARG A 231 1.07 -4.30 -9.51
N TYR A 232 0.30 -4.80 -10.46
CA TYR A 232 -0.28 -4.04 -11.55
C TYR A 232 -1.80 -4.22 -11.60
N LEU A 233 -2.52 -3.17 -12.00
CA LEU A 233 -4.00 -3.20 -12.12
C LEU A 233 -4.49 -4.30 -13.07
N SER A 234 -3.68 -4.67 -14.06
CA SER A 234 -3.98 -5.77 -14.98
C SER A 234 -4.07 -7.14 -14.30
N GLN A 235 -3.52 -7.29 -13.09
CA GLN A 235 -3.43 -8.56 -12.37
C GLN A 235 -4.56 -8.78 -11.37
N VAL A 236 -5.40 -7.76 -11.12
CA VAL A 236 -6.48 -7.84 -10.13
C VAL A 236 -7.83 -7.99 -10.79
N ALA A 237 -8.69 -8.84 -10.22
CA ALA A 237 -10.12 -8.78 -10.48
C ALA A 237 -10.71 -7.45 -9.98
N GLY A 238 -10.18 -6.94 -8.87
CA GLY A 238 -10.51 -5.63 -8.32
C GLY A 238 -10.14 -5.50 -6.84
N PHE A 239 -10.66 -4.45 -6.21
CA PHE A 239 -10.40 -4.14 -4.82
C PHE A 239 -11.66 -4.17 -3.95
N GLY A 240 -11.48 -4.41 -2.66
CA GLY A 240 -12.51 -4.30 -1.64
C GLY A 240 -12.09 -3.38 -0.50
N ARG A 241 -13.00 -2.50 -0.08
CA ARG A 241 -12.78 -1.55 1.01
C ARG A 241 -13.64 -1.90 2.21
N VAL A 242 -13.01 -2.53 3.20
CA VAL A 242 -13.69 -2.95 4.42
C VAL A 242 -13.91 -1.77 5.34
N VAL A 243 -15.15 -1.56 5.75
CA VAL A 243 -15.60 -0.51 6.67
C VAL A 243 -16.51 -1.11 7.75
N ARG A 244 -16.65 -0.44 8.90
CA ARG A 244 -17.60 -0.83 9.97
C ARG A 244 -19.03 -0.40 9.63
#